data_AF-A0A1G7SED4-F1
#
_entry.id   AF-A0A1G7SED4-F1
#
_cell.length_a   1.000
_cell.length_b   1.000
_cell.length_c   1.000
_cell.angle_alpha   90.00
_cell.angle_beta   90.00
_cell.angle_gamma   90.00
#
_symmetry.space_group_name_H-M   'P 1'
#
loop_
_entity.id
_entity.type
_entity.pdbx_description
1 polymer ?
#
loop_
_entity_poly.entity_id
_entity_poly.type
_entity_poly.pdbx_seq_one_letter_code
_entity_poly.pdbx_strand_id
1 'polypeptide(L)'
;MITRYAKSIVYIALTAVMFLVTALSDDALSVEELLNLAVAVIGAVVVYLVPNFSTAVGKYAKTIATAATAGILLAISFLTDGISLVEWMQIGIASLAAIGVYIVPNETRVLSTTAYISKGV
;
A
#
# COMPACT_ATOMS: atom_id res chain seq x y z
N MET A 1 15.97 -8.96 -8.88
CA MET A 1 15.81 -7.59 -8.32
C MET A 1 14.34 -7.21 -8.17
N ILE A 2 13.47 -7.50 -9.15
CA ILE A 2 12.01 -7.25 -9.10
C ILE A 2 11.31 -7.84 -7.86
N THR A 3 11.68 -9.05 -7.45
CA THR A 3 11.07 -9.78 -6.33
C THR A 3 11.27 -9.10 -4.97
N ARG A 4 12.33 -8.29 -4.79
CA ARG A 4 12.61 -7.54 -3.55
C ARG A 4 11.60 -6.43 -3.30
N TYR A 5 11.04 -5.87 -4.36
CA TYR A 5 10.15 -4.71 -4.32
C TYR A 5 8.73 -5.04 -4.78
N ALA A 6 8.42 -6.30 -5.05
CA ALA A 6 7.14 -6.73 -5.62
C ALA A 6 5.92 -6.16 -4.88
N LYS A 7 5.93 -6.19 -3.53
CA LYS A 7 4.85 -5.62 -2.70
C LYS A 7 4.69 -4.11 -2.89
N SER A 8 5.80 -3.38 -2.88
CA SER A 8 5.79 -1.94 -3.06
C SER A 8 5.38 -1.56 -4.49
N ILE A 9 5.82 -2.31 -5.49
CA ILE A 9 5.44 -2.11 -6.90
C ILE A 9 3.93 -2.32 -7.09
N VAL A 10 3.36 -3.40 -6.52
CA VAL A 10 1.91 -3.66 -6.58
C VAL A 10 1.14 -2.51 -5.93
N TYR A 11 1.58 -2.06 -4.77
CA TYR A 11 0.92 -0.96 -4.08
C TYR A 11 0.99 0.35 -4.88
N ILE A 12 2.17 0.73 -5.37
CA ILE A 12 2.37 1.93 -6.19
C ILE A 12 1.54 1.87 -7.47
N ALA A 13 1.49 0.72 -8.15
CA ALA A 13 0.68 0.55 -9.36
C ALA A 13 -0.81 0.77 -9.06
N LEU A 14 -1.31 0.24 -7.94
CA LEU A 14 -2.71 0.44 -7.54
C LEU A 14 -2.98 1.88 -7.08
N THR A 15 -2.03 2.55 -6.45
CA THR A 15 -2.11 4.00 -6.18
C THR A 15 -2.21 4.80 -7.48
N ALA A 16 -1.46 4.45 -8.51
CA ALA A 16 -1.55 5.09 -9.82
C ALA A 16 -2.92 4.87 -10.48
N VAL A 17 -3.50 3.67 -10.36
CA VAL A 17 -4.88 3.41 -10.81
C VAL A 17 -5.87 4.26 -10.04
N MET A 18 -5.69 4.43 -8.72
CA MET A 18 -6.53 5.30 -7.90
C MET A 18 -6.51 6.75 -8.39
N PHE A 19 -5.33 7.26 -8.74
CA PHE A 19 -5.16 8.59 -9.34
C PHE A 19 -5.94 8.72 -10.66
N LEU A 20 -5.88 7.70 -11.52
CA LEU A 20 -6.61 7.71 -12.80
C LEU A 20 -8.13 7.71 -12.60
N VAL A 21 -8.64 6.99 -11.59
CA VAL A 21 -10.07 6.99 -11.27
C VAL A 21 -10.52 8.37 -10.80
N THR A 22 -9.73 9.04 -9.96
CA THR A 22 -9.99 10.42 -9.54
C THR A 22 -9.87 11.43 -10.68
N ALA A 23 -9.06 11.15 -11.70
CA ALA A 23 -8.96 12.03 -12.87
C ALA A 23 -10.12 11.84 -13.86
N LEU A 24 -10.96 10.80 -13.68
CA LEU A 24 -12.08 10.45 -14.55
C LEU A 24 -13.44 10.84 -13.97
N SER A 25 -13.50 11.31 -12.72
CA SER A 25 -14.75 11.59 -12.00
C SER A 25 -15.45 12.85 -12.49
N ASP A 26 -14.72 13.92 -12.82
CA ASP A 26 -15.22 15.17 -13.42
C ASP A 26 -14.07 16.14 -13.80
N ASP A 27 -14.41 17.33 -14.32
CA ASP A 27 -13.47 18.39 -14.72
C ASP A 27 -12.87 19.18 -13.52
N ALA A 28 -13.25 18.88 -12.27
CA ALA A 28 -12.84 19.67 -11.11
C ALA A 28 -12.57 18.80 -9.87
N LEU A 29 -11.30 18.78 -9.43
CA LEU A 29 -10.92 18.11 -8.19
C LEU A 29 -11.61 18.74 -6.97
N SER A 30 -12.52 17.99 -6.36
CA SER A 30 -13.08 18.33 -5.05
C SER A 30 -12.03 18.25 -3.94
N VAL A 31 -12.29 18.88 -2.80
CA VAL A 31 -11.41 18.82 -1.63
C VAL A 31 -11.29 17.39 -1.10
N GLU A 32 -12.38 16.62 -1.17
CA GLU A 32 -12.42 15.21 -0.77
C GLU A 32 -11.53 14.33 -1.63
N GLU A 33 -11.61 14.48 -2.95
CA GLU A 33 -10.79 13.74 -3.89
C GLU A 33 -9.30 14.05 -3.71
N LEU A 34 -8.96 15.32 -3.46
CA LEU A 34 -7.60 15.75 -3.13
C LEU A 34 -7.10 15.11 -1.83
N LEU A 35 -7.95 15.03 -0.79
CA LEU A 35 -7.60 14.38 0.47
C LEU A 35 -7.39 12.88 0.28
N ASN A 36 -8.29 12.20 -0.43
CA ASN A 36 -8.15 10.77 -0.72
C ASN A 36 -6.88 10.49 -1.54
N LEU A 37 -6.60 11.34 -2.53
CA LEU A 37 -5.39 11.24 -3.32
C LEU A 37 -4.12 11.42 -2.49
N ALA A 38 -4.10 12.44 -1.61
CA ALA A 38 -2.98 12.68 -0.71
C ALA A 38 -2.75 11.49 0.23
N VAL A 39 -3.81 10.91 0.80
CA VAL A 39 -3.72 9.72 1.64
C VAL A 39 -3.20 8.51 0.86
N ALA A 40 -3.64 8.31 -0.38
CA ALA A 40 -3.16 7.22 -1.22
C ALA A 40 -1.65 7.33 -1.50
N VAL A 41 -1.17 8.54 -1.80
CA VAL A 41 0.26 8.84 -2.01
C VAL A 41 1.06 8.62 -0.72
N ILE A 42 0.58 9.14 0.41
CA ILE A 42 1.21 8.93 1.73
C ILE A 42 1.28 7.44 2.04
N GLY A 43 0.19 6.69 1.82
CA GLY A 43 0.16 5.25 1.98
C GLY A 43 1.22 4.55 1.13
N ALA A 44 1.48 5.02 -0.10
CA ALA A 44 2.49 4.42 -0.96
C ALA A 44 3.91 4.66 -0.42
N VAL A 45 4.18 5.86 0.08
CA VAL A 45 5.43 6.19 0.75
C VAL A 45 5.60 5.34 2.02
N VAL A 46 4.56 5.22 2.85
CA VAL A 46 4.59 4.40 4.07
C VAL A 46 4.86 2.94 3.71
N VAL A 47 4.12 2.35 2.77
CA VAL A 47 4.31 0.95 2.37
C VAL A 47 5.70 0.73 1.77
N TYR A 48 6.24 1.69 1.03
CA TYR A 48 7.62 1.63 0.54
C TYR A 48 8.64 1.60 1.68
N LEU A 49 8.51 2.50 2.65
CA LEU A 49 9.42 2.66 3.79
C LEU A 49 9.33 1.53 4.83
N VAL A 50 8.14 0.93 5.00
CA VAL A 50 7.95 -0.15 5.99
C VAL A 50 8.89 -1.32 5.65
N PRO A 51 9.75 -1.76 6.59
CA PRO A 51 10.66 -2.87 6.36
C PRO A 51 9.91 -4.18 6.09
N ASN A 52 10.44 -4.99 5.17
CA ASN A 52 9.87 -6.32 4.90
C ASN A 52 10.47 -7.37 5.83
N PHE A 53 9.85 -7.59 6.98
CA PHE A 53 10.30 -8.61 7.93
C PHE A 53 9.93 -10.02 7.45
N SER A 54 10.85 -10.98 7.59
CA SER A 54 10.65 -12.36 7.15
C SER A 54 10.02 -13.26 8.22
N THR A 55 9.94 -12.82 9.48
CA THR A 55 9.50 -13.66 10.62
C THR A 55 8.51 -12.93 11.54
N ALA A 56 7.77 -13.72 12.32
CA ALA A 56 6.81 -13.28 13.34
C ALA A 56 5.72 -12.32 12.81
N VAL A 57 5.12 -11.52 13.70
CA VAL A 57 4.05 -10.55 13.39
C VAL A 57 4.51 -9.49 12.38
N GLY A 58 5.81 -9.20 12.34
CA GLY A 58 6.42 -8.23 11.41
C GLY A 58 6.20 -8.57 9.93
N LYS A 59 5.93 -9.83 9.58
CA LYS A 59 5.66 -10.24 8.18
C LYS A 59 4.40 -9.58 7.59
N TYR A 60 3.50 -9.11 8.45
CA TYR A 60 2.26 -8.43 8.07
C TYR A 60 2.35 -6.90 8.13
N ALA A 61 3.49 -6.32 8.52
CA ALA A 61 3.62 -4.87 8.75
C ALA A 61 3.19 -4.04 7.53
N LYS A 62 3.61 -4.43 6.31
CA LYS A 62 3.19 -3.76 5.07
C LYS A 62 1.69 -3.91 4.79
N THR A 63 1.12 -5.08 5.08
CA THR A 63 -0.31 -5.32 4.92
C THR A 63 -1.12 -4.49 5.90
N ILE A 64 -0.69 -4.40 7.16
CA ILE A 64 -1.34 -3.57 8.18
C ILE A 64 -1.26 -2.09 7.79
N ALA A 65 -0.10 -1.62 7.35
CA ALA A 65 0.06 -0.25 6.86
C ALA A 65 -0.87 0.04 5.68
N THR A 66 -0.97 -0.90 4.74
CA THR A 66 -1.88 -0.80 3.59
C THR A 66 -3.35 -0.77 4.01
N ALA A 67 -3.75 -1.68 4.92
CA ALA A 67 -5.10 -1.75 5.43
C ALA A 67 -5.47 -0.48 6.22
N ALA A 68 -4.53 0.10 6.96
CA ALA A 68 -4.71 1.38 7.63
C ALA A 68 -4.96 2.51 6.61
N THR A 69 -4.22 2.56 5.50
CA THR A 69 -4.49 3.53 4.43
C THR A 69 -5.89 3.36 3.85
N ALA A 70 -6.31 2.13 3.56
CA ALA A 70 -7.68 1.85 3.09
C ALA A 70 -8.75 2.29 4.10
N GLY A 71 -8.50 2.06 5.40
CA GLY A 71 -9.38 2.51 6.48
C GLY A 71 -9.47 4.03 6.59
N ILE A 72 -8.37 4.74 6.37
CA ILE A 72 -8.36 6.22 6.39
C ILE A 72 -9.16 6.77 5.19
N LEU A 73 -8.98 6.21 3.99
CA LEU A 73 -9.77 6.60 2.81
C LEU A 73 -11.27 6.44 3.06
N LEU A 74 -11.67 5.29 3.61
CA LEU A 74 -13.04 5.03 4.04
C LEU A 74 -13.54 6.07 5.04
N ALA A 75 -12.74 6.37 6.06
CA ALA A 75 -13.12 7.33 7.10
C ALA A 75 -13.31 8.74 6.54
N ILE A 76 -12.49 9.17 5.58
CA ILE A 76 -12.63 10.48 4.92
C ILE A 76 -13.97 10.56 4.20
N SER A 77 -14.30 9.57 3.35
CA SER A 77 -15.59 9.54 2.63
C SER A 77 -16.81 9.54 3.56
N PHE A 78 -16.73 8.90 4.73
CA PHE A 78 -17.81 8.96 5.71
C PHE A 78 -17.96 10.32 6.42
N LEU A 79 -16.90 11.12 6.50
CA LEU A 79 -16.88 12.38 7.26
C LEU A 79 -17.27 13.61 6.45
N THR A 80 -17.20 13.54 5.12
CA THR A 80 -17.34 14.70 4.23
C THR A 80 -18.76 14.87 3.69
N ASP A 81 -19.31 13.88 2.97
CA ASP A 81 -20.67 14.00 2.44
C ASP A 81 -21.37 12.66 2.08
N GLY A 82 -20.80 11.52 2.49
CA GLY A 82 -21.29 10.18 2.14
C GLY A 82 -20.49 9.55 0.99
N ILE A 83 -20.87 8.33 0.58
CA ILE A 83 -20.05 7.53 -0.36
C ILE A 83 -20.64 7.57 -1.78
N SER A 84 -19.98 8.32 -2.66
CA SER A 84 -20.19 8.34 -4.11
C SER A 84 -19.66 7.07 -4.80
N LEU A 85 -20.00 6.89 -6.09
CA LEU A 85 -19.48 5.78 -6.89
C LEU A 85 -17.94 5.80 -7.00
N VAL A 86 -17.36 6.99 -7.12
CA VAL A 86 -15.92 7.20 -7.25
C VAL A 86 -15.21 6.76 -5.96
N GLU A 87 -15.77 7.13 -4.81
CA GLU A 87 -15.23 6.72 -3.52
C GLU A 87 -15.35 5.21 -3.31
N TRP A 88 -16.47 4.58 -3.70
CA TRP A 88 -16.58 3.12 -3.71
C TRP A 88 -15.50 2.45 -4.57
N MET A 89 -15.15 3.03 -5.71
CA MET A 89 -14.05 2.53 -6.55
C MET A 89 -12.69 2.71 -5.86
N GLN A 90 -12.42 3.86 -5.25
CA GLN A 90 -11.18 4.12 -4.52
C GLN A 90 -11.02 3.16 -3.33
N ILE A 91 -12.09 2.94 -2.56
CA ILE A 91 -12.16 1.98 -1.45
C ILE A 91 -11.90 0.56 -1.96
N GLY A 92 -12.53 0.17 -3.07
CA GLY A 92 -12.33 -1.12 -3.72
C GLY A 92 -10.87 -1.34 -4.13
N ILE A 93 -10.25 -0.34 -4.77
CA ILE A 93 -8.84 -0.39 -5.17
C ILE A 93 -7.92 -0.49 -3.94
N ALA A 94 -8.18 0.31 -2.89
CA ALA A 94 -7.41 0.25 -1.66
C ALA A 94 -7.51 -1.11 -0.97
N SER A 95 -8.69 -1.73 -0.98
CA SER A 95 -8.91 -3.09 -0.47
C SER A 95 -8.15 -4.13 -1.30
N LEU A 96 -8.21 -4.03 -2.63
CA LEU A 96 -7.43 -4.88 -3.54
C LEU A 96 -5.92 -4.69 -3.34
N ALA A 97 -5.47 -3.48 -3.01
CA ALA A 97 -4.08 -3.22 -2.68
C ALA A 97 -3.66 -3.94 -1.40
N ALA A 98 -4.50 -3.93 -0.36
CA ALA A 98 -4.25 -4.69 0.87
C ALA A 98 -4.14 -6.20 0.59
N ILE A 99 -5.07 -6.74 -0.20
CA ILE A 99 -5.09 -8.15 -0.59
C ILE A 99 -3.85 -8.50 -1.43
N GLY A 100 -3.52 -7.67 -2.43
CA GLY A 100 -2.35 -7.87 -3.29
C GLY A 100 -1.05 -7.88 -2.49
N VAL A 101 -0.87 -6.91 -1.58
CA VAL A 101 0.31 -6.85 -0.69
C VAL A 101 0.38 -8.06 0.25
N TYR A 102 -0.76 -8.58 0.70
CA TYR A 102 -0.83 -9.78 1.52
C TYR A 102 -0.43 -11.05 0.77
N ILE A 103 -0.98 -11.26 -0.44
CA ILE A 103 -0.78 -12.48 -1.24
C ILE A 103 0.67 -12.59 -1.76
N VAL A 104 1.31 -11.46 -2.08
CA VAL A 104 2.69 -11.48 -2.57
C VAL A 104 3.63 -12.09 -1.51
N PRO A 105 4.46 -13.09 -1.85
CA PRO A 105 5.40 -13.69 -0.90
C PRO A 105 6.49 -12.71 -0.44
N ASN A 106 6.94 -12.85 0.81
CA ASN A 106 8.14 -12.13 1.28
C ASN A 106 9.40 -12.86 0.80
N GLU A 107 10.38 -12.13 0.25
CA GLU A 107 11.68 -12.73 -0.02
C GLU A 107 12.33 -13.20 1.29
N THR A 108 12.61 -14.50 1.38
CA THR A 108 13.40 -15.06 2.46
C THR A 108 14.86 -14.69 2.18
N ARG A 109 15.42 -13.75 2.96
CA ARG A 109 16.87 -13.56 2.95
C ARG A 109 17.50 -14.80 3.57
N VAL A 110 18.00 -15.70 2.73
CA VAL A 110 18.92 -16.75 3.17
C VAL A 110 20.20 -16.03 3.61
N LEU A 111 20.36 -15.87 4.93
CA LEU A 111 21.65 -15.48 5.49
C LEU A 111 22.57 -16.67 5.22
N SER A 112 23.42 -16.57 4.20
CA SER A 112 24.47 -17.55 3.94
C SER A 112 25.35 -17.64 5.18
N THR A 113 25.20 -18.73 5.94
CA THR A 113 25.96 -19.09 7.15
C THR A 113 27.48 -18.94 6.97
N THR A 114 27.96 -18.96 5.72
CA THR A 114 29.34 -18.69 5.30
C THR A 114 29.91 -17.36 5.81
N ALA A 115 29.09 -16.31 5.97
CA ALA A 115 29.58 -15.01 6.44
C ALA A 115 29.88 -14.97 7.96
N TYR A 116 29.33 -15.91 8.74
CA TYR A 116 29.55 -15.99 10.19
C TYR A 116 30.85 -16.72 10.55
N ILE A 117 31.32 -17.63 9.69
CA ILE A 117 32.56 -18.39 9.92
C ILE A 117 33.80 -17.54 9.60
N SER A 118 33.70 -16.60 8.66
CA SER A 118 34.83 -15.75 8.24
C SER A 118 35.27 -14.69 9.27
N LYS A 119 34.47 -14.41 10.31
CA LYS A 119 34.81 -13.41 11.34
C LYS A 119 35.22 -14.04 12.68
N GLY A 120 35.45 -15.35 12.69
CA GLY A 120 35.80 -16.10 13.90
C GLY A 120 36.96 -17.06 13.68
N VAL A 121 38.09 -16.57 13.17
CA VAL A 121 39.47 -16.98 13.52
C VAL A 121 40.38 -15.78 13.28
#